data_AF-X1EYR7-F1
#
_entry.id   AF-X1EYR7-F1
#
_cell.length_a   1.000
_cell.length_b   1.000
_cell.length_c   1.000
_cell.angle_alpha   90.00
_cell.angle_beta   90.00
_cell.angle_gamma   90.00
#
_symmetry.space_group_name_H-M   'P 1'
#
loop_
_entity.id
_entity.type
_entity.pdbx_description
1 polymer ?
#
loop_
_entity_poly.entity_id
_entity_poly.type
_entity_poly.pdbx_seq_one_letter_code
_entity_poly.pdbx_strand_id
1 'polypeptide(L)' 'DKEAEAEIGGIARRISLWLTPEAKVGDYVLVHTGYAINILDQEEAKETLKLLREIAEFAEEGEG' A
#
# COMPACT_ATOMS: atom_id res chain seq x y z
N ASP A 1 -8.54 4.46 18.89
CA ASP A 1 -8.14 3.69 17.69
C ASP A 1 -6.72 4.03 17.30
N LYS A 2 -5.93 3.04 16.87
CA LYS A 2 -4.55 3.25 16.43
C LYS A 2 -4.57 3.58 14.95
N GLU A 3 -4.17 4.80 14.61
CA GLU A 3 -4.20 5.34 13.25
C GLU A 3 -2.82 5.84 12.86
N ALA A 4 -2.54 5.87 11.55
CA ALA A 4 -1.34 6.46 10.98
C ALA A 4 -1.66 7.20 9.69
N GLU A 5 -0.74 8.07 9.27
CA GLU A 5 -0.75 8.73 7.97
C GLU A 5 0.15 7.95 7.02
N ALA A 6 -0.42 7.45 5.93
CA ALA A 6 0.28 6.70 4.90
C ALA A 6 0.24 7.46 3.57
N GLU A 7 1.35 7.45 2.84
CA GLU A 7 1.42 8.02 1.50
C GLU A 7 1.03 6.96 0.46
N ILE A 8 0.01 7.26 -0.34
CA ILE A 8 -0.47 6.38 -1.41
C ILE A 8 -0.48 7.20 -2.70
N GLY A 9 0.46 6.89 -3.61
CA GLY A 9 0.58 7.60 -4.89
C GLY A 9 0.86 9.11 -4.73
N GLY A 10 1.66 9.49 -3.73
CA GLY A 10 1.97 10.90 -3.42
C GLY A 10 0.89 11.62 -2.59
N ILE A 11 -0.19 10.94 -2.20
CA ILE A 11 -1.27 11.53 -1.40
C ILE A 11 -1.24 10.92 0.00
N ALA A 12 -1.12 11.77 1.01
CA ALA A 12 -1.25 11.36 2.40
C ALA A 12 -2.71 11.01 2.75
N ARG A 13 -2.93 9.86 3.39
CA ARG A 13 -4.24 9.39 3.84
C ARG A 13 -4.15 8.81 5.24
N ARG A 14 -5.17 9.07 6.06
CA ARG A 14 -5.32 8.45 7.38
C ARG A 14 -5.84 7.03 7.24
N ILE A 15 -5.16 6.07 7.86
CA ILE A 15 -5.53 4.66 7.84
C ILE A 15 -5.58 4.08 9.25
N SER A 16 -6.38 3.04 9.44
CA SER A 16 -6.44 2.27 10.69
C SER A 16 -5.35 1.20 10.71
N LEU A 17 -4.64 1.11 11.84
CA LEU A 17 -3.64 0.09 12.15
C LEU A 17 -4.21 -1.04 13.02
N TRP A 18 -5.53 -1.18 13.11
CA TRP A 18 -6.15 -2.18 13.98
C TRP A 18 -5.68 -3.62 13.71
N LEU A 19 -5.45 -3.95 12.44
CA LEU A 19 -4.99 -5.28 12.00
C LEU A 19 -3.47 -5.43 12.00
N THR A 20 -2.74 -4.33 12.13
CA THR A 20 -1.27 -4.26 12.07
C THR A 20 -0.75 -3.33 13.18
N PRO A 21 -1.08 -3.59 14.46
CA PRO A 21 -0.74 -2.71 15.57
C PRO A 21 0.78 -2.55 15.78
N GLU A 22 1.62 -3.38 15.17
CA GLU A 22 3.07 -3.35 15.24
C GLU A 22 3.75 -2.44 14.22
N ALA A 23 3.00 -1.90 13.25
CA ALA A 23 3.51 -1.01 12.20
C ALA A 23 4.17 0.26 12.79
N LYS A 24 5.25 0.70 12.13
CA LYS A 24 6.09 1.85 12.50
C LYS A 24 6.28 2.80 11.33
N VAL A 25 6.72 4.01 11.64
CA VAL A 25 7.10 5.00 10.62
C VAL A 25 8.24 4.42 9.77
N GLY A 26 8.05 4.42 8.46
CA GLY A 26 8.99 3.86 7.49
C GLY A 26 8.61 2.47 6.97
N ASP A 27 7.66 1.78 7.63
CA ASP A 27 7.15 0.51 7.14
C ASP A 27 6.26 0.73 5.91
N TYR A 28 6.33 -0.21 4.97
CA TYR A 28 5.39 -0.28 3.86
C TYR A 28 4.20 -1.14 4.26
N VAL A 29 2.99 -0.76 3.86
CA VAL A 29 1.78 -1.50 4.20
C VAL A 29 0.86 -1.67 3.00
N LEU A 30 0.18 -2.80 2.94
CA LEU A 30 -0.96 -2.98 2.05
C LEU A 30 -2.20 -2.37 2.69
N VAL A 31 -2.86 -1.48 1.96
CA VAL A 31 -4.07 -0.80 2.42
C VAL A 31 -5.28 -1.33 1.65
N HIS A 32 -6.29 -1.80 2.37
CA HIS A 32 -7.58 -2.15 1.81
C HIS A 32 -8.68 -1.44 2.61
N THR A 33 -9.56 -0.72 1.90
CA THR A 33 -10.73 -0.02 2.48
C THR A 33 -10.45 0.84 3.72
N GLY A 34 -9.25 1.44 3.80
CA GLY A 34 -8.83 2.30 4.91
C GLY A 34 -8.12 1.59 6.07
N TYR A 35 -7.84 0.29 5.95
CA TYR A 35 -7.11 -0.51 6.93
C TYR A 35 -5.77 -0.98 6.36
N ALA A 36 -4.71 -0.88 7.15
CA ALA A 36 -3.47 -1.59 6.88
C ALA A 36 -3.68 -3.08 7.21
N ILE A 37 -3.66 -3.94 6.18
CA ILE A 37 -3.94 -5.38 6.29
C ILE A 37 -2.67 -6.23 6.34
N ASN A 38 -1.53 -5.70 5.90
CA ASN A 38 -0.24 -6.38 5.95
C ASN A 38 0.90 -5.35 6.02
N ILE A 39 1.99 -5.70 6.71
CA ILE A 39 3.24 -4.94 6.73
C ILE A 39 4.21 -5.65 5.79
N LEU A 40 4.83 -4.90 4.88
CA LEU A 40 5.78 -5.39 3.90
C LEU A 40 7.17 -4.90 4.27
N ASP A 41 8.18 -5.73 4.00
CA ASP A 41 9.54 -5.22 3.94
C ASP A 41 9.77 -4.39 2.66
N GLN A 42 10.93 -3.76 2.58
CA GLN A 42 11.23 -2.85 1.48
C GLN A 42 11.40 -3.56 0.13
N GLU A 43 11.85 -4.82 0.11
CA GLU A 43 12.02 -5.59 -1.13
C GLU A 43 10.66 -6.04 -1.67
N GLU A 44 9.83 -6.62 -0.80
CA GLU A 44 8.47 -7.05 -1.12
C GLU A 44 7.60 -5.88 -1.59
N ALA A 45 7.73 -4.71 -0.94
CA ALA A 45 7.01 -3.51 -1.35
C ALA A 45 7.40 -3.05 -2.77
N LYS A 46 8.69 -3.11 -3.12
CA LYS A 46 9.16 -2.74 -4.46
C LYS A 46 8.67 -3.70 -5.54
N GLU A 47 8.73 -5.00 -5.25
CA GLU A 47 8.23 -6.03 -6.17
C GLU A 47 6.71 -5.89 -6.38
N THR A 48 5.96 -5.72 -5.29
CA THR A 48 4.51 -5.49 -5.34
C THR A 48 4.17 -4.26 -6.18
N LEU A 49 4.86 -3.13 -5.95
CA LEU A 49 4.66 -1.90 -6.73
C LEU A 49 5.00 -2.08 -8.21
N LYS A 50 6.05 -2.85 -8.54
CA LYS A 50 6.40 -3.18 -9.92
C LYS A 50 5.28 -3.96 -10.59
N LEU A 51 4.80 -5.02 -9.96
CA LEU A 51 3.73 -5.87 -10.49
C LEU A 51 2.43 -5.07 -10.68
N LEU A 52 2.07 -4.21 -9.73
CA LEU A 52 0.88 -3.36 -9.84
C LEU A 52 0.97 -2.38 -11.03
N ARG A 53 2.16 -1.85 -11.31
CA ARG A 53 2.39 -1.00 -12.50
C ARG A 53 2.27 -1.79 -13.79
N GLU A 54 2.91 -2.97 -13.87
CA GLU A 54 2.80 -3.83 -15.05
C GLU A 54 1.34 -4.20 -15.33
N ILE A 55 0.56 -4.57 -14.30
CA ILE A 55 -0.87 -4.88 -14.44
C ILE A 55 -1.66 -3.66 -14.93
N ALA A 56 -1.36 -2.46 -14.41
CA ALA A 56 -2.02 -1.23 -14.84
C ALA A 56 -1.71 -0.90 -16.31
N GLU A 57 -0.45 -1.04 -16.74
CA GLU A 57 -0.03 -0.86 -18.13
C GLU A 57 -0.76 -1.86 -19.05
N PHE A 58 -0.82 -3.14 -18.68
CA PHE A 58 -1.58 -4.15 -19.45
C PHE A 58 -3.09 -3.84 -19.52
N ALA A 59 -3.67 -3.30 -18.45
CA ALA A 59 -5.08 -2.92 -18.43
C ALA A 59 -5.36 -1.75 -19.37
N GLU A 60 -4.45 -0.79 -19.49
CA GLU A 60 -4.58 0.35 -20.41
C GLU A 60 -4.39 -0.06 -21.88
N GLU A 61 -3.49 -1.01 -22.19
CA GLU A 61 -3.27 -1.51 -23.56
C GLU A 61 -4.42 -2.37 -24.11
N GLY A 62 -5.22 -2.99 -23.23
CA GLY A 62 -6.35 -3.85 -23.60
C GLY A 62 -7.65 -3.10 -23.94
N GLU A 63 -7.69 -1.78 -23.73
CA GLU A 63 -8.85 -0.92 -24.02
C GLU A 63 -8.75 -0.20 -25.39
N GLY A 64 -7.75 -0.57 -26.22
CA GLY A 64 -7.52 -0.05 -27.58
C GLY A 64 -8.21 -0.82 -28.71
#